data_AF-A0A396ELJ2-F1
#
_entry.id   AF-A0A396ELJ2-F1
#
_cell.length_a   1.000
_cell.length_b   1.000
_cell.length_c   1.000
_cell.angle_alpha   90.00
_cell.angle_beta   90.00
_cell.angle_gamma   90.00
#
_symmetry.space_group_name_H-M   'P 1'
#
loop_
_entity.id
_entity.type
_entity.pdbx_description
1 polymer ?
#
loop_
_entity_poly.entity_id
_entity_poly.type
_entity_poly.pdbx_seq_one_letter_code
_entity_poly.pdbx_strand_id
1 'polypeptide(L)'
;MIVQMVLLSNCVEKQGYYNDGEESIIALICDITWTGGKKEYEDGSSWESIWNFDKDGIYTRANVEIDKDGNKKEGEIRGRWSFATPNFSTLYF
;
A
#
# COMPACT_ATOMS: atom_id res chain seq x y z
N MET A 1 -40.07 -14.62 3.00
CA MET A 1 -38.59 -14.67 3.11
C MET A 1 -38.07 -13.28 2.76
N ILE A 2 -37.83 -12.44 3.77
CA ILE A 2 -37.32 -11.09 3.56
C ILE A 2 -35.80 -11.21 3.53
N VAL A 3 -35.21 -10.99 2.35
CA VAL A 3 -33.76 -10.94 2.18
C VAL A 3 -33.26 -9.68 2.86
N GLN A 4 -32.74 -9.83 4.07
CA GLN A 4 -32.09 -8.75 4.79
C GLN A 4 -30.74 -8.49 4.11
N MET A 5 -30.70 -7.46 3.27
CA MET A 5 -29.48 -6.91 2.69
C MET A 5 -28.67 -6.31 3.84
N VAL A 6 -27.79 -7.12 4.43
CA VAL A 6 -26.79 -6.65 5.38
C VAL A 6 -25.81 -5.84 4.56
N LEU A 7 -26.03 -4.52 4.52
CA LEU A 7 -25.04 -3.56 4.09
C LEU A 7 -23.81 -3.79 4.97
N LEU A 8 -22.82 -4.51 4.42
CA LEU A 8 -21.45 -4.42 4.90
C LEU A 8 -21.09 -2.96 4.74
N SER A 9 -21.26 -2.18 5.80
CA SER A 9 -20.62 -0.89 5.95
C SER A 9 -19.12 -1.18 5.92
N ASN A 10 -18.56 -1.26 4.70
CA ASN A 10 -17.16 -0.96 4.49
C ASN A 10 -16.90 0.29 5.32
N CYS A 11 -15.85 0.25 6.14
CA CYS A 11 -15.43 1.37 6.96
C CYS A 11 -15.11 2.53 6.02
N VAL A 12 -16.14 3.26 5.60
CA VAL A 12 -16.02 4.51 4.87
C VAL A 12 -15.42 5.44 5.89
N GLU A 13 -14.17 5.84 5.65
CA GLU A 13 -13.54 6.87 6.45
C GLU A 13 -14.51 8.04 6.57
N LYS A 14 -14.76 8.44 7.81
CA LYS A 14 -15.64 9.57 8.08
C LYS A 14 -14.96 10.81 7.51
N GLN A 15 -15.60 11.47 6.55
CA GLN A 15 -15.08 12.72 5.99
C GLN A 15 -14.81 13.74 7.11
N GLY A 16 -13.63 14.36 7.09
CA GLY A 16 -13.20 15.37 8.07
C GLY A 16 -12.53 14.82 9.33
N TYR A 17 -12.01 13.59 9.31
CA TYR A 17 -11.17 13.07 10.40
C TYR A 17 -9.77 13.72 10.41
N TYR A 18 -9.24 14.01 9.23
CA TYR A 18 -7.91 14.58 9.04
C TYR A 18 -7.97 16.10 8.89
N ASN A 19 -6.98 16.81 9.43
CA ASN A 19 -6.74 18.21 9.13
C ASN A 19 -6.01 18.39 7.79
N ASP A 20 -6.00 19.61 7.25
CA ASP A 20 -5.42 19.91 5.93
C ASP A 20 -3.94 19.47 5.77
N GLY A 21 -3.17 19.51 6.86
CA GLY A 21 -1.79 19.03 6.87
C GLY A 21 -1.69 17.51 6.77
N GLU A 22 -2.58 16.80 7.46
CA GLU A 22 -2.66 15.33 7.42
C GLU A 22 -3.15 14.84 6.06
N GLU A 23 -4.18 15.48 5.49
CA GLU A 23 -4.66 15.20 4.13
C GLU A 23 -3.55 15.38 3.08
N SER A 24 -2.71 16.41 3.24
CA SER A 24 -1.56 16.65 2.37
C SER A 24 -0.50 15.54 2.45
N ILE A 25 -0.26 15.00 3.65
CA ILE A 25 0.67 13.87 3.84
C ILE A 25 0.08 12.58 3.26
N ILE A 26 -1.20 12.31 3.48
CA ILE A 26 -1.89 11.14 2.92
C ILE A 26 -1.84 11.18 1.40
N ALA A 27 -2.14 12.33 0.79
CA ALA A 27 -2.03 12.52 -0.65
C ALA A 27 -0.60 12.25 -1.13
N LEU A 28 0.42 12.77 -0.45
CA LEU A 28 1.81 12.51 -0.81
C LEU A 28 2.16 11.02 -0.79
N ILE A 29 1.66 10.27 0.21
CA ILE A 29 1.90 8.83 0.31
C ILE A 29 1.18 8.07 -0.80
N CYS A 30 -0.08 8.42 -1.08
CA CYS A 30 -0.95 7.66 -1.99
C CYS A 30 -0.73 7.99 -3.47
N ASP A 31 -0.31 9.22 -3.79
CA ASP A 31 -0.14 9.68 -5.17
C ASP A 31 1.23 9.27 -5.76
N ILE A 32 2.09 8.63 -4.95
CA ILE A 32 3.43 8.19 -5.31
C ILE A 32 3.49 6.65 -5.34
N THR A 33 4.08 6.11 -6.40
CA THR A 33 4.54 4.72 -6.41
C THR A 33 5.90 4.61 -5.72
N TRP A 34 5.99 3.76 -4.71
CA TRP A 34 7.19 3.56 -3.92
C TRP A 34 7.92 2.31 -4.37
N THR A 35 9.25 2.34 -4.39
CA THR A 35 10.09 1.14 -4.58
C THR A 35 10.79 0.81 -3.28
N GLY A 36 10.77 -0.48 -2.90
CA GLY A 36 11.58 -1.01 -1.80
C GLY A 36 13.07 -1.12 -2.15
N GLY A 37 13.44 -0.70 -3.36
CA GLY A 37 14.77 -0.81 -3.92
C GLY A 37 14.94 -2.07 -4.76
N LYS A 38 15.78 -1.96 -5.79
CA LYS A 38 16.22 -3.09 -6.60
C LYS A 38 17.46 -3.72 -5.95
N LYS A 39 17.44 -5.04 -5.80
CA LYS A 39 18.60 -5.83 -5.40
C LYS A 39 19.04 -6.67 -6.58
N GLU A 40 20.33 -6.59 -6.90
CA GLU A 40 20.98 -7.43 -7.90
C GLU A 40 21.90 -8.41 -7.18
N TYR A 41 21.92 -9.65 -7.65
CA TYR A 41 22.71 -10.74 -7.08
C TYR A 41 23.87 -11.10 -8.02
N GLU A 42 24.93 -11.70 -7.47
CA GLU A 42 26.15 -12.05 -8.22
C GLU A 42 25.89 -13.04 -9.37
N ASP A 43 24.85 -13.86 -9.26
CA ASP A 43 24.45 -14.81 -10.30
C ASP A 43 23.69 -14.16 -11.47
N GLY A 44 23.51 -12.83 -11.45
CA GLY A 44 22.80 -12.05 -12.45
C GLY A 44 21.30 -11.96 -12.24
N SER A 45 20.74 -12.62 -11.21
CA SER A 45 19.34 -12.45 -10.84
C SER A 45 19.09 -11.11 -10.16
N SER A 46 17.83 -10.67 -10.17
CA SER A 46 17.43 -9.45 -9.47
C SER A 46 16.04 -9.57 -8.86
N TRP A 47 15.82 -8.77 -7.82
CA TRP A 47 14.55 -8.67 -7.12
C TRP A 47 14.23 -7.21 -6.84
N GLU A 48 12.96 -6.84 -7.02
CA GLU A 48 12.43 -5.53 -6.67
C GLU A 48 11.04 -5.66 -6.06
N SER A 49 10.70 -4.73 -5.15
CA SER A 49 9.33 -4.57 -4.66
C SER A 49 8.79 -3.19 -4.98
N ILE A 50 7.58 -3.13 -5.52
CA ILE A 50 6.86 -1.92 -5.89
C ILE A 50 5.63 -1.84 -5.00
N TRP A 51 5.41 -0.69 -4.38
CA TRP A 51 4.36 -0.46 -3.40
C TRP A 51 3.47 0.70 -3.84
N ASN A 52 2.16 0.48 -3.74
CA ASN A 52 1.15 1.52 -3.92
C ASN A 52 0.26 1.53 -2.68
N PHE A 53 -0.08 2.73 -2.22
CA PHE A 53 -0.93 2.95 -1.06
C PHE A 53 -2.19 3.66 -1.52
N ASP A 54 -3.34 3.05 -1.28
CA ASP A 54 -4.64 3.61 -1.62
C ASP A 54 -5.19 4.40 -0.44
N LYS A 55 -5.92 5.50 -0.73
CA LYS A 55 -6.56 6.32 0.30
C LYS A 55 -7.62 5.58 1.11
N ASP A 56 -8.11 4.44 0.62
CA ASP A 56 -9.04 3.58 1.36
C ASP A 56 -8.35 2.72 2.45
N GLY A 57 -7.03 2.90 2.64
CA GLY A 57 -6.21 2.22 3.61
C GLY A 57 -5.70 0.84 3.16
N ILE A 58 -5.90 0.47 1.89
CA ILE A 58 -5.30 -0.73 1.29
C ILE A 58 -3.94 -0.38 0.70
N TYR A 59 -2.96 -1.25 0.86
CA TYR A 59 -1.74 -1.19 0.06
C TYR A 59 -1.64 -2.42 -0.83
N THR A 60 -0.99 -2.25 -1.97
CA THR A 60 -0.60 -3.32 -2.87
C THR A 60 0.92 -3.34 -3.00
N ARG A 61 1.52 -4.51 -2.83
CA ARG A 61 2.94 -4.76 -3.09
C ARG A 61 3.08 -5.77 -4.22
N ALA A 62 3.69 -5.36 -5.31
CA ALA A 62 4.17 -6.26 -6.36
C ALA A 62 5.64 -6.57 -6.11
N ASN A 63 5.99 -7.86 -6.04
CA ASN A 63 7.36 -8.33 -6.02
C ASN A 63 7.70 -8.87 -7.41
N VAL A 64 8.76 -8.36 -8.00
CA VAL A 64 9.27 -8.78 -9.30
C VAL A 64 10.63 -9.43 -9.11
N GLU A 65 10.75 -10.69 -9.50
CA GLU A 65 12.02 -11.42 -9.54
C GLU A 65 12.36 -11.72 -10.99
N ILE A 66 13.60 -11.45 -11.38
CA ILE A 66 14.14 -11.82 -12.68
C ILE A 66 15.29 -12.78 -12.40
N ASP A 67 15.17 -14.02 -12.87
CA ASP A 67 16.25 -15.00 -12.73
C ASP A 67 17.43 -14.70 -13.69
N LYS A 68 18.53 -15.42 -13.52
CA LYS A 68 19.73 -15.28 -14.35
C LYS A 68 19.52 -15.51 -15.85
N ASP A 69 18.45 -16.23 -16.21
CA ASP A 69 18.10 -16.55 -17.60
C ASP A 69 17.11 -15.51 -18.17
N GLY A 70 16.75 -14.50 -17.38
CA GLY A 70 15.85 -13.41 -17.74
C GLY A 70 14.37 -13.73 -17.53
N ASN A 71 14.01 -14.86 -16.91
CA ASN A 71 12.61 -15.19 -16.66
C ASN A 71 12.07 -14.36 -15.50
N LYS A 72 10.93 -13.73 -15.77
CA LYS A 72 10.22 -12.89 -14.81
C LYS A 72 9.23 -13.72 -13.99
N LYS A 73 9.26 -13.56 -12.67
CA LYS A 73 8.23 -14.03 -11.74
C LYS A 73 7.67 -12.83 -10.99
N GLU A 74 6.35 -12.77 -10.90
CA GLU A 74 5.66 -11.70 -10.18
C GLU A 74 4.72 -12.28 -9.13
N GLY A 75 4.70 -11.64 -7.96
CA GLY A 75 3.73 -11.92 -6.91
C GLY A 75 3.13 -10.63 -6.37
N GLU A 76 1.83 -10.63 -6.14
CA GLU A 76 1.11 -9.51 -5.53
C GLU A 76 0.68 -9.87 -4.11
N ILE A 77 0.86 -8.93 -3.18
CA ILE A 77 0.37 -9.01 -1.82
C ILE A 77 -0.41 -7.74 -1.51
N ARG A 78 -1.56 -7.90 -0.86
CA ARG A 78 -2.41 -6.80 -0.41
C ARG A 78 -2.50 -6.80 1.12
N GLY A 79 -2.56 -5.62 1.71
CA GLY A 79 -2.71 -5.47 3.15
C GLY A 79 -3.28 -4.11 3.53
N ARG A 80 -3.36 -3.84 4.83
CA ARG A 80 -3.72 -2.52 5.37
C ARG A 80 -2.47 -1.71 5.66
N TRP A 81 -2.51 -0.42 5.44
CA TRP A 81 -1.42 0.49 5.82
C TRP A 81 -1.89 1.51 6.83
N SER A 82 -0.92 2.03 7.59
CA SER A 82 -1.11 3.09 8.55
C SER A 82 0.17 3.91 8.66
N PHE A 83 0.07 5.20 8.93
CA PHE A 83 1.24 6.04 9.23
C PHE A 83 1.09 6.72 10.59
N ALA A 84 2.22 7.10 11.16
CA ALA A 84 2.29 7.81 12.44
C ALA A 84 3.00 9.14 12.26
N THR A 85 2.55 10.17 12.98
CA THR A 85 3.31 11.41 13.11
C THR A 85 4.60 11.18 13.92
N PRO A 86 5.62 12.05 13.78
CA PRO A 86 6.89 11.89 14.50
C PRO A 86 6.79 11.85 16.04
N ASN A 87 5.72 12.42 16.60
CA ASN A 87 5.43 12.37 18.04
C ASN A 87 4.62 11.13 18.44
N PHE A 88 4.32 10.23 17.49
CA PHE A 88 3.51 9.01 17.66
C PHE A 88 2.14 9.24 18.31
N SER A 89 1.67 10.49 18.32
CA SER A 89 0.42 10.87 18.96
C SER A 89 -0.81 10.36 18.20
N THR A 90 -0.66 10.08 16.90
CA THR A 90 -1.76 9.66 16.05
C THR A 90 -1.32 8.55 15.09
N LEU A 91 -2.13 7.48 15.05
CA LEU A 91 -2.08 6.41 14.06
C LEU A 91 -3.30 6.56 13.15
N TYR A 92 -3.08 6.55 11.84
CA TYR A 92 -4.12 6.68 10.81
C TYR A 92 -4.22 5.36 10.04
N PHE A 93 -5.42 4.85 9.69
CA PHE A 93 -5.66 3.46 9.24
C PHE A 93 -6.41 3.35 7.91
#